data_AF-A0A0F9AKR4-F1
#
_entry.id   AF-A0A0F9AKR4-F1
#
_cell.length_a   1.000
_cell.length_b   1.000
_cell.length_c   1.000
_cell.angle_alpha   90.00
_cell.angle_beta   90.00
_cell.angle_gamma   90.00
#
_symmetry.space_group_name_H-M   'P 1'
#
loop_
_entity.id
_entity.type
_entity.pdbx_description
1 polymer ?
#
loop_
_entity_poly.entity_id
_entity_poly.type
_entity_poly.pdbx_seq_one_letter_code
_entity_poly.pdbx_strand_id
1 'polypeptide(L)' 'MKCNIQGSLSRTGYGIATLNIIKELYKQNVDVTVQSMGDIHINDEKEQQLLQQLINKQFYYDAPSIKIWHQFDLPTRP' A
#
# COMPACT_ATOMS: atom_id res chain seq x y z
N MET A 1 -2.27 -9.28 -14.74
CA MET A 1 -2.60 -9.99 -13.47
C MET A 1 -3.25 -8.99 -12.51
N LYS A 2 -4.17 -9.40 -11.63
CA LYS A 2 -4.82 -8.52 -10.64
C LYS A 2 -4.36 -8.85 -9.22
N CYS A 3 -4.29 -7.86 -8.34
CA CYS A 3 -3.92 -8.04 -6.93
C CYS A 3 -4.56 -6.94 -6.06
N ASN A 4 -4.99 -7.29 -4.85
CA ASN A 4 -5.43 -6.30 -3.85
C ASN A 4 -4.37 -6.15 -2.75
N ILE A 5 -4.02 -4.93 -2.38
CA ILE A 5 -3.06 -4.66 -1.31
C ILE A 5 -3.77 -3.95 -0.18
N GLN A 6 -3.65 -4.50 1.03
CA GLN A 6 -4.10 -3.85 2.25
C GLN A 6 -2.88 -3.59 3.15
N GLY A 7 -2.60 -2.32 3.43
CA GLY A 7 -1.39 -1.94 4.16
C GLY A 7 -1.39 -0.49 4.60
N SER A 8 -0.52 -0.15 5.55
CA SER A 8 -0.29 1.26 5.88
C SER A 8 0.56 1.93 4.82
N LEU A 9 0.37 3.24 4.64
CA LEU A 9 1.20 4.08 3.77
C LEU A 9 1.91 5.16 4.59
N SER A 10 2.34 4.80 5.80
CA SER A 10 3.02 5.66 6.76
C SER A 10 4.55 5.63 6.59
N ARG A 11 5.27 6.43 7.40
CA ARG A 11 6.75 6.47 7.43
C ARG A 11 7.39 5.31 8.21
N THR A 12 6.58 4.37 8.68
CA THR A 12 7.02 3.21 9.44
C THR A 12 7.66 2.17 8.51
N GLY A 13 8.41 1.21 9.04
CA GLY A 13 9.02 0.16 8.22
C GLY A 13 8.00 -0.63 7.40
N TYR A 14 6.83 -0.94 7.97
CA TYR A 14 5.75 -1.64 7.25
C TYR A 14 5.01 -0.73 6.26
N GLY A 15 4.95 0.58 6.52
CA GLY A 15 4.43 1.56 5.56
C GLY A 15 5.33 1.69 4.33
N ILE A 16 6.64 1.83 4.54
CA ILE A 16 7.65 1.87 3.48
C ILE A 16 7.66 0.56 2.68
N ALA A 17 7.58 -0.59 3.37
CA ALA A 17 7.49 -1.89 2.70
C ALA A 17 6.24 -1.99 1.80
N THR A 18 5.07 -1.56 2.30
CA THR A 18 3.82 -1.52 1.53
C THR A 18 3.99 -0.69 0.26
N LEU A 19 4.53 0.52 0.38
CA LEU A 19 4.77 1.41 -0.76
C LEU A 19 5.72 0.78 -1.80
N ASN A 20 6.82 0.16 -1.35
CA ASN A 20 7.77 -0.49 -2.24
C ASN A 20 7.16 -1.66 -2.99
N ILE A 21 6.34 -2.49 -2.32
CA ILE A 21 5.63 -3.60 -2.95
C ILE A 21 4.65 -3.08 -4.01
N ILE A 22 3.88 -2.03 -3.71
CA ILE A 22 2.97 -1.39 -4.67
C ILE A 22 3.73 -0.94 -5.91
N LYS A 23 4.84 -0.21 -5.73
CA LYS A 23 5.65 0.33 -6.83
C LYS A 23 6.22 -0.78 -7.70
N GLU A 24 6.71 -1.85 -7.09
CA GLU A 24 7.29 -2.95 -7.84
C GLU A 24 6.25 -3.73 -8.64
N LEU A 25 5.08 -4.01 -8.05
CA LEU A 25 3.97 -4.65 -8.76
C LEU A 25 3.44 -3.76 -9.89
N TYR A 26 3.38 -2.45 -9.68
CA TYR A 26 2.97 -1.50 -10.72
C TYR A 26 3.94 -1.51 -11.91
N LYS A 27 5.27 -1.52 -11.67
CA LYS A 27 6.28 -1.64 -12.73
C LYS A 27 6.14 -2.94 -13.53
N GLN A 28 5.69 -4.02 -12.88
CA GLN A 28 5.45 -5.31 -13.52
C GLN A 28 4.09 -5.39 -14.24
N ASN A 29 3.40 -4.27 -14.43
CA ASN A 29 2.07 -4.19 -15.05
C ASN A 29 1.01 -5.06 -14.35
N VAL A 30 1.14 -5.23 -13.02
CA VAL A 30 0.07 -5.82 -12.21
C VAL A 30 -0.99 -4.76 -11.96
N ASP A 31 -2.25 -5.11 -12.20
CA ASP A 31 -3.39 -4.26 -11.90
C ASP A 31 -3.70 -4.35 -10.41
N VAL A 32 -3.18 -3.38 -9.67
CA VAL A 32 -3.28 -3.33 -8.20
C VAL A 32 -4.43 -2.41 -7.78
N THR A 33 -5.16 -2.82 -6.73
CA THR A 33 -5.99 -1.93 -5.91
C THR A 33 -5.36 -1.78 -4.52
N VAL A 34 -5.51 -0.61 -3.90
CA VAL A 34 -4.93 -0.34 -2.58
C VAL A 34 -6.02 0.07 -1.59
N GLN A 35 -6.08 -0.64 -0.48
CA GLN A 35 -6.87 -0.28 0.69
C GLN A 35 -5.93 0.14 1.82
N SER A 36 -5.76 1.45 2.03
CA SER A 36 -4.84 1.95 3.04
C SER A 36 -5.40 1.74 4.45
N MET A 37 -4.52 1.38 5.38
CA MET A 37 -4.82 1.32 6.81
C MET A 37 -4.13 2.45 7.55
N GLY A 38 -4.92 3.34 8.17
CA GLY A 38 -4.44 4.51 8.90
C GLY A 38 -4.02 5.67 7.98
N ASP A 39 -3.22 6.57 8.52
CA ASP A 39 -2.80 7.79 7.83
C ASP A 39 -1.81 7.51 6.68
N ILE A 40 -1.96 8.28 5.60
CA ILE A 40 -1.08 8.25 4.42
C ILE A 40 -0.04 9.36 4.57
N HIS A 41 1.23 9.00 4.66
CA HIS A 41 2.35 9.94 4.78
C HIS A 41 3.29 9.80 3.58
N ILE A 42 2.97 10.50 2.50
CA ILE A 42 3.75 10.48 1.26
C ILE A 42 4.08 11.90 0.86
N ASN A 43 5.38 12.15 0.71
CA ASN A 43 5.93 13.47 0.40
C ASN A 43 6.32 13.63 -1.08
N ASP A 44 6.27 12.56 -1.88
CA ASP A 44 6.55 12.58 -3.31
C ASP A 44 5.25 12.71 -4.11
N GLU A 45 5.19 13.73 -4.98
CA GLU A 45 3.99 14.04 -5.75
C GLU A 45 3.62 12.91 -6.74
N LYS A 46 4.61 12.24 -7.34
CA LYS A 46 4.36 11.15 -8.29
C LYS A 46 3.81 9.93 -7.56
N GLU A 47 4.33 9.63 -6.37
CA GLU A 47 3.80 8.57 -5.52
C GLU A 47 2.38 8.88 -5.03
N GLN A 48 2.08 10.13 -4.69
CA GLN A 48 0.72 10.55 -4.35
C GLN A 48 -0.24 10.35 -5.52
N GLN A 49 0.11 10.82 -6.72
CA GLN A 49 -0.73 10.65 -7.91
C GLN A 49 -0.97 9.17 -8.23
N LEU A 50 0.08 8.35 -8.17
CA LEU A 50 -0.03 6.90 -8.34
C LEU A 50 -1.01 6.30 -7.34
N LEU A 51 -0.87 6.61 -6.05
CA LEU A 51 -1.70 5.99 -5.03
C LEU A 51 -3.14 6.47 -5.07
N GLN A 52 -3.40 7.73 -5.41
CA GLN A 52 -4.76 8.20 -5.65
C GLN A 52 -5.45 7.36 -6.74
N GLN A 53 -4.74 7.03 -7.82
CA GLN A 53 -5.28 6.17 -8.88
C GLN A 53 -5.55 4.75 -8.36
N LEU A 54 -4.68 4.18 -7.53
CA LEU A 54 -4.81 2.80 -7.04
C LEU A 54 -5.85 2.65 -5.92
N ILE A 55 -6.02 3.68 -5.08
CA ILE A 55 -7.00 3.70 -3.97
C ILE A 55 -8.43 3.87 -4.49
N ASN A 56 -8.61 4.62 -5.58
CA ASN A 56 -9.92 4.86 -6.17
C ASN A 56 -10.44 3.68 -7.01
N LYS A 57 -9.66 2.61 -7.18
CA LYS A 57 -10.11 1.41 -7.89
C LYS A 57 -11.03 0.55 -7.04
N GLN A 58 -11.97 -0.13 -7.69
CA GLN A 58 -12.81 -1.11 -7.02
C GLN A 58 -12.01 -2.36 -6.64
N PHE A 59 -12.28 -2.89 -5.46
CA PHE A 59 -11.69 -4.11 -4.96
C PHE A 59 -11.98 -5.32 -5.88
N TYR A 60 -10.97 -6.15 -6.13
CA TYR A 60 -11.12 -7.35 -6.97
C TYR A 60 -11.46 -8.57 -6.10
N TYR A 61 -12.73 -8.98 -6.07
CA TYR A 61 -13.19 -10.07 -5.20
C TYR A 61 -12.49 -11.42 -5.45
N ASP A 62 -12.12 -11.72 -6.70
CA ASP A 62 -11.50 -13.01 -7.09
C ASP A 62 -9.97 -12.95 -7.23
N ALA A 63 -9.33 -11.84 -6.84
CA ALA A 63 -7.88 -11.67 -6.99
C ALA A 63 -7.11 -12.02 -5.70
N PRO A 64 -5.85 -12.47 -5.80
CA PRO A 64 -4.99 -12.63 -4.64
C PRO A 64 -4.85 -11.30 -3.89
N SER A 65 -4.67 -11.39 -2.57
CA SER A 65 -4.46 -10.22 -1.73
C SER A 65 -3.21 -10.33 -0.88
N ILE A 66 -2.50 -9.21 -0.77
CA ILE A 66 -1.36 -9.04 0.13
C ILE A 66 -1.81 -8.14 1.27
N LYS A 67 -1.79 -8.66 2.49
CA LYS A 67 -2.08 -7.90 3.70
C LYS A 67 -0.79 -7.67 4.48
N ILE A 68 -0.41 -6.41 4.63
CA ILE A 68 0.77 -5.97 5.37
C ILE A 68 0.28 -5.26 6.63
N TRP A 69 0.49 -5.90 7.76
CA TRP A 69 0.02 -5.41 9.06
C TRP A 69 1.10 -5.68 10.11
N HIS A 70 1.10 -4.85 11.14
CA HIS A 70 1.93 -5.06 12.32
C HIS A 70 1.00 -5.17 13.53
N GLN A 71 1.26 -6.16 14.38
CA GLN A 71 0.40 -6.49 15.52
C GLN A 71 0.63 -5.57 16.72
N PHE A 72 1.80 -4.94 16.83
CA PHE A 72 2.16 -4.10 17.96
C PHE A 72 2.10 -2.62 17.58
N ASP A 73 1.81 -1.78 18.58
CA ASP A 73 2.19 -0.36 18.55
C ASP A 73 3.64 -0.25 18.04
N LEU A 74 3.93 0.83 17.30
CA LEU A 74 5.29 1.26 16.99
C LEU A 74 6.18 1.02 18.21
N PRO A 75 7.45 0.57 18.09
CA PRO A 75 8.30 0.37 19.26
C PRO A 75 8.23 1.60 20.19
N THR A 76 7.42 1.48 21.25
CA THR A 76 7.04 2.56 22.16
C THR A 76 8.08 2.64 23.24
N ARG A 77 9.35 2.79 22.86
CA ARG A 77 10.42 2.95 23.85
C ARG A 77 11.43 4.02 23.42
N PRO A 78 11.89 4.80 24.42
CA PRO A 78 12.45 6.16 24.27
C PRO A 78 13.79 6.22 23.57
#